data_AF-A0A496ZQV5-F1
#
_entry.id   AF-A0A496ZQV5-F1
#
_cell.length_a   1.000
_cell.length_b   1.000
_cell.length_c   1.000
_cell.angle_alpha   90.00
_cell.angle_beta   90.00
_cell.angle_gamma   90.00
#
_symmetry.space_group_name_H-M   'P 1'
#
loop_
_entity.id
_entity.type
_entity.pdbx_description
1 polymer ?
#
loop_
_entity_poly.entity_id
_entity_poly.type
_entity_poly.pdbx_seq_one_letter_code
_entity_poly.pdbx_strand_id
1 'polypeptide(L)' 'MLNIFVTGGTGFIVKHLVRNLITKRHKLRSYVRNKEKAFRLFGNKIDVIYHNCLTLLGNI' A
#
# COMPACT_ATOMS: atom_id res chain seq x y z
N MET A 1 -19.09 1.29 -0.20
CA MET A 1 -17.74 1.82 0.13
C MET A 1 -17.20 1.02 1.30
N LEU A 2 -15.94 0.56 1.25
CA LEU A 2 -15.34 -0.33 2.26
C LEU A 2 -13.93 0.14 2.62
N ASN A 3 -13.46 -0.22 3.82
CA ASN A 3 -12.06 -0.09 4.24
C ASN A 3 -11.37 -1.43 4.01
N ILE A 4 -10.36 -1.46 3.14
CA ILE A 4 -9.73 -2.71 2.70
C ILE A 4 -8.24 -2.63 2.99
N PHE A 5 -7.76 -3.61 3.75
CA PHE A 5 -6.33 -3.84 3.95
C PHE A 5 -5.81 -4.84 2.93
N VAL A 6 -4.75 -4.47 2.20
CA VAL A 6 -4.17 -5.29 1.15
C VAL A 6 -2.75 -5.69 1.52
N THR A 7 -2.51 -6.99 1.64
CA THR A 7 -1.16 -7.55 1.77
C THR A 7 -0.55 -7.73 0.39
N GLY A 8 0.76 -7.54 0.28
CA GLY A 8 1.45 -7.66 -1.02
C GLY A 8 0.92 -6.69 -2.08
N GLY A 9 0.45 -5.50 -1.68
CA GLY A 9 -0.23 -4.52 -2.56
C GLY A 9 0.50 -4.18 -3.86
N THR A 10 1.82 -4.34 -3.91
CA THR A 10 2.67 -4.08 -5.08
C THR A 10 2.90 -5.32 -5.97
N GLY A 11 2.24 -6.43 -5.71
CA GLY A 11 2.36 -7.69 -6.46
C GLY A 11 1.75 -7.61 -7.87
N PHE A 12 2.14 -8.54 -8.74
CA PHE A 12 1.73 -8.54 -10.15
C PHE A 12 0.21 -8.57 -10.33
N ILE A 13 -0.48 -9.49 -9.64
CA ILE A 13 -1.94 -9.59 -9.71
C ILE A 13 -2.59 -8.47 -8.88
N VAL A 14 -2.07 -8.25 -7.67
CA VAL A 14 -2.65 -7.35 -6.68
C VAL A 14 -2.72 -5.90 -7.19
N LYS A 15 -1.76 -5.44 -8.00
CA LYS A 15 -1.82 -4.08 -8.58
C LYS A 15 -3.06 -3.83 -9.44
N HIS A 16 -3.57 -4.86 -10.13
CA HIS A 16 -4.79 -4.74 -10.94
C HIS A 16 -6.03 -4.69 -10.04
N LEU A 17 -6.07 -5.53 -9.01
CA LEU A 17 -7.12 -5.49 -7.99
C LEU A 17 -7.19 -4.11 -7.30
N VAL A 18 -6.05 -3.60 -6.83
CA VAL A 18 -5.96 -2.30 -6.17
C VAL A 18 -6.49 -1.18 -7.08
N ARG A 19 -6.13 -1.17 -8.37
CA ARG A 19 -6.68 -0.19 -9.33
C ARG A 19 -8.20 -0.28 -9.45
N ASN A 20 -8.77 -1.48 -9.55
CA ASN A 20 -10.22 -1.66 -9.61
C ASN A 20 -10.92 -1.25 -8.30
N LEU A 21 -10.28 -1.45 -7.15
CA LEU A 21 -10.84 -1.01 -5.87
C LEU A 21 -10.77 0.52 -5.71
N ILE A 22 -9.72 1.16 -6.24
CA ILE A 22 -9.62 2.62 -6.34
C ILE A 22 -10.73 3.18 -7.22
N THR A 23 -10.97 2.63 -8.42
CA THR A 23 -12.03 3.12 -9.32
C THR A 23 -13.42 2.98 -8.71
N LYS A 24 -13.63 1.94 -7.90
CA LYS A 24 -14.85 1.75 -7.09
C LYS A 24 -14.92 2.61 -5.82
N ARG A 25 -13.97 3.53 -5.61
CA ARG A 25 -13.91 4.46 -4.48
C ARG A 25 -13.88 3.79 -3.10
N HIS A 26 -13.23 2.63 -2.99
CA HIS A 26 -12.93 2.04 -1.68
C HIS A 26 -11.74 2.76 -1.03
N LYS A 27 -11.70 2.78 0.31
CA LYS A 27 -10.52 3.23 1.06
C LYS A 27 -9.57 2.07 1.21
N LEU A 28 -8.33 2.25 0.81
CA LEU A 28 -7.34 1.18 0.72
C LEU A 28 -6.13 1.51 1.58
N ARG A 29 -5.66 0.50 2.30
CA ARG A 29 -4.42 0.54 3.07
C ARG A 29 -3.56 -0.66 2.73
N SER A 30 -2.28 -0.47 2.48
CA SER A 30 -1.37 -1.57 2.14
C SER A 30 -0.10 -1.51 2.96
N TYR A 31 0.34 -2.65 3.47
CA TYR A 31 1.69 -2.82 3.99
C TYR A 31 2.65 -3.18 2.86
N VAL A 32 3.71 -2.39 2.69
CA VAL A 32 4.69 -2.56 1.61
C VAL A 32 6.11 -2.46 2.15
N ARG A 33 7.04 -3.17 1.50
CA ARG A 33 8.47 -3.11 1.84
C ARG A 33 9.18 -1.89 1.25
N ASN A 34 8.71 -1.40 0.10
CA ASN A 34 9.31 -0.28 -0.61
C ASN A 34 8.23 0.76 -0.91
N LYS A 35 8.29 1.89 -0.21
CA LYS A 35 7.31 2.98 -0.30
C LYS A 35 7.31 3.60 -1.70
N GLU A 36 8.48 3.76 -2.30
CA GLU A 36 8.69 4.42 -3.59
C GLU A 36 8.02 3.63 -4.73
N LYS A 37 8.06 2.30 -4.66
CA LYS A 37 7.37 1.40 -5.59
C LYS A 37 5.85 1.52 -5.45
N ALA A 38 5.34 1.57 -4.22
CA ALA A 38 3.91 1.76 -3.99
C ALA A 38 3.43 3.12 -4.50
N PHE A 39 4.19 4.18 -4.23
CA PHE A 39 3.89 5.53 -4.71
C PHE A 39 3.92 5.61 -6.25
N ARG A 40 4.91 5.00 -6.92
CA ARG A 40 4.94 4.92 -8.39
C ARG A 40 3.73 4.19 -8.99
N LEU A 41 3.20 3.17 -8.29
CA LEU A 41 2.07 2.38 -8.79
C LEU A 41 0.71 3.03 -8.55
N PHE A 42 0.53 3.70 -7.40
CA PHE A 42 -0.78 4.12 -6.90
C PHE A 42 -0.86 5.61 -6.51
N GLY A 43 0.26 6.33 -6.49
CA GLY A 43 0.34 7.72 -6.02
C GLY A 43 -0.16 7.87 -4.58
N ASN A 44 -0.91 8.94 -4.33
CA ASN A 44 -1.56 9.23 -3.05
C ASN A 44 -2.98 8.60 -2.93
N LYS A 45 -3.32 7.62 -3.76
CA LYS A 45 -4.68 7.04 -3.79
C LYS A 45 -4.91 5.95 -2.74
N ILE A 46 -3.85 5.49 -2.07
CA ILE A 46 -3.93 4.47 -1.02
C ILE A 46 -3.07 4.91 0.18
N ASP A 47 -3.49 4.52 1.38
CA ASP A 47 -2.65 4.62 2.57
C ASP A 47 -1.55 3.55 2.48
N VAL A 48 -0.29 3.96 2.66
CA VAL A 48 0.86 3.06 2.63
C VAL A 48 1.48 3.00 4.01
N ILE A 49 1.44 1.81 4.62
CA ILE A 49 2.27 1.48 5.77
C ILE A 49 3.53 0.82 5.23
N TYR A 50 4.68 1.28 5.69
CA TYR A 50 5.97 0.66 5.40
C TYR A 50 6.83 0.70 6.66
N HIS A 51 7.75 -0.23 6.79
CA HIS A 51 8.78 -0.21 7.82
C HIS A 51 10.13 -0.47 7.16
N ASN A 52 11.13 0.35 7.52
CA ASN A 52 12.51 0.00 7.29
C ASN A 52 13.04 -0.69 8.56
N CYS A 53 13.82 -1.75 8.39
CA CYS A 53 14.48 -2.44 9.51
C CYS A 53 15.34 -1.47 10.36
N LEU A 54 15.86 -0.39 9.76
CA LEU A 54 16.62 0.67 10.44
C LEU A 54 15.81 1.51 11.44
N THR A 55 14.48 1.46 11.42
CA THR A 55 13.64 2.24 12.35
C THR A 55 13.45 1.56 13.70
N LEU A 56 13.90 0.31 13.86
CA LEU A 56 13.85 -0.42 15.13
C LEU A 56 14.95 -0.01 16.13
N LEU A 57 15.95 0.77 15.72
CA LEU A 57 17.01 1.27 16.60
C LEU A 57 16.78 2.71 17.11
N GLY A 58 15.65 3.33 16.78
CA GLY A 58 15.37 4.74 17.09
C GLY A 58 14.24 4.98 18.10
N ASN A 59 13.70 3.93 18.72
CA ASN A 59 12.66 4.02 19.76
C ASN A 59 12.95 3.01 20.89
N ILE A 60 14.15 3.12 21.48
CA ILE A 60 14.46 2.63 22.83
C ILE A 60 15.01 3.81 23.60
#